data_AF-A0A2V9EGH1-F1
#
_entry.id   AF-A0A2V9EGH1-F1
#
_cell.length_a   1.000
_cell.length_b   1.000
_cell.length_c   1.000
_cell.angle_alpha   90.00
_cell.angle_beta   90.00
_cell.angle_gamma   90.00
#
_symmetry.space_group_name_H-M   'P 1'
#
loop_
_entity.id
_entity.type
_entity.pdbx_description
1 polymer ?
#
loop_
_entity_poly.entity_id
_entity_poly.type
_entity_poly.pdbx_seq_one_letter_code
_entity_poly.pdbx_strand_id
1 'polypeptide(L)'
;MGTILRIRSLSLMGLLSVALFSALMVFLSQAPSPAQQPAPTPPLASPSLPSRPEGVSGSASPFGAPTQQAGLNVVVLDPAHGGTDPGARGTGGIRESEIVLDFVIQVRRALELQGFQVVQTRQGNENPSFDDRSATANAQRGAVFVTLHISSTGLPGTVRVYVNSDLPPVADSNGLIPWDRAQAPFLGLSRTFGDLVQGLLAQRFKGSPETVETASVRQLRTTAAPAIAVEISSVTVEDRADLDRMAPGVADAIARGAATFKPSYVIPSSPKALP
;
A
#
# COMPACT_ATOMS: atom_id res chain seq x y z
N MET A 1 -20.62 59.42 -45.09
CA MET A 1 -20.40 60.73 -44.42
C MET A 1 -20.41 60.44 -42.92
N GLY A 2 -19.33 60.31 -42.16
CA GLY A 2 -17.99 60.86 -42.29
C GLY A 2 -17.81 61.97 -41.24
N THR A 3 -17.49 61.64 -39.99
CA THR A 3 -16.62 62.50 -39.16
C THR A 3 -15.93 61.64 -38.09
N ILE A 4 -14.61 61.62 -38.21
CA ILE A 4 -13.62 60.92 -37.41
C ILE A 4 -13.25 61.84 -36.24
N LEU A 5 -13.31 61.35 -35.00
CA LEU A 5 -12.66 62.01 -33.87
C LEU A 5 -11.37 61.27 -33.52
N ARG A 6 -10.30 62.04 -33.41
CA ARG A 6 -8.90 61.64 -33.46
C ARG A 6 -8.21 62.15 -32.18
N ILE A 7 -7.21 61.39 -31.71
CA ILE A 7 -6.09 61.80 -30.81
C ILE A 7 -6.51 61.94 -29.32
N ARG A 8 -5.78 61.51 -28.28
CA ARG A 8 -4.32 61.35 -28.14
C ARG A 8 -3.94 60.19 -27.20
N SER A 9 -2.91 59.47 -27.60
CA SER A 9 -2.06 58.61 -26.79
C SER A 9 -1.22 59.43 -25.81
N LEU A 10 -1.10 58.98 -24.56
CA LEU A 10 0.01 59.35 -23.67
C LEU A 10 0.81 58.09 -23.37
N SER A 11 2.00 58.01 -23.97
CA SER A 11 3.10 57.17 -23.51
C SER A 11 3.71 57.79 -22.25
N LEU A 12 4.01 56.97 -21.25
CA LEU A 12 4.94 57.33 -20.18
C LEU A 12 6.11 56.33 -20.24
N MET A 13 7.21 56.78 -20.85
CA MET A 13 8.55 56.17 -20.76
C MET A 13 9.48 57.13 -20.02
N GLY A 14 10.36 56.57 -19.19
CA GLY A 14 11.49 57.23 -18.53
C GLY A 14 11.43 57.00 -17.01
N LEU A 15 12.41 56.40 -16.32
CA LEU A 15 13.85 56.48 -16.53
C LEU A 15 14.57 55.15 -16.24
N LEU A 16 15.60 54.89 -17.05
CA LEU A 16 16.68 53.94 -16.84
C LEU A 16 17.97 54.77 -16.70
N SER A 17 18.73 54.67 -15.60
CA SER A 17 20.20 54.87 -15.58
C SER A 17 20.78 54.54 -14.19
N VAL A 18 21.51 53.41 -14.05
CA VAL A 18 22.97 53.28 -13.86
C VAL A 18 23.49 53.54 -12.43
N ALA A 19 23.94 52.46 -11.77
CA ALA A 19 25.26 52.40 -11.13
C ALA A 19 25.59 50.94 -10.75
N LEU A 20 26.31 50.26 -11.64
CA LEU A 20 27.10 49.08 -11.35
C LEU A 20 28.52 49.61 -11.07
N PHE A 21 29.14 49.31 -9.93
CA PHE A 21 30.54 48.87 -9.79
C PHE A 21 31.01 48.80 -8.32
N SER A 22 31.62 47.65 -8.00
CA SER A 22 32.73 47.41 -7.06
C SER A 22 32.57 47.63 -5.55
N ALA A 23 32.57 46.51 -4.81
CA ALA A 23 33.56 46.26 -3.76
C ALA A 23 33.77 44.74 -3.59
N LEU A 24 34.92 44.28 -4.07
CA LEU A 24 35.47 42.93 -3.94
C LEU A 24 36.59 42.98 -2.88
N MET A 25 36.68 41.91 -2.09
CA MET A 25 37.72 41.55 -1.10
C MET A 25 37.81 42.40 0.18
N VAL A 26 37.70 41.78 1.36
CA VAL A 26 38.80 41.15 2.14
C VAL A 26 38.22 40.50 3.42
N PHE A 27 38.91 39.45 3.92
CA PHE A 27 38.67 38.59 5.10
C PHE A 27 37.79 37.36 4.81
N LEU A 28 38.32 36.22 4.33
CA LEU A 28 39.39 35.36 4.86
C LEU A 28 39.16 34.84 6.30
N SER A 29 39.08 33.50 6.36
CA SER A 29 39.23 32.59 7.50
C SER A 29 38.18 32.62 8.62
N GLN A 30 37.14 31.80 8.45
CA GLN A 30 36.71 30.93 9.55
C GLN A 30 36.82 29.49 9.06
N ALA A 31 37.86 28.80 9.56
CA ALA A 31 38.03 27.38 9.36
C ALA A 31 36.87 26.64 10.05
N PRO A 32 36.37 25.53 9.47
CA PRO A 32 35.43 24.67 10.18
C PRO A 32 36.11 24.15 11.45
N SER A 33 35.44 24.30 12.61
CA SER A 33 35.84 23.62 13.84
C SER A 33 36.04 22.13 13.55
N PRO A 34 37.14 21.50 14.00
CA PRO A 34 37.29 20.07 13.82
C PRO A 34 36.13 19.36 14.53
N ALA A 35 35.38 18.56 13.78
CA ALA A 35 34.44 17.62 14.35
C ALA A 35 35.22 16.75 15.35
N GLN A 36 34.85 16.87 16.61
CA GLN A 36 35.44 16.09 17.69
C GLN A 36 35.05 14.63 17.43
N GLN A 37 36.02 13.84 16.95
CA GLN A 37 35.85 12.39 16.80
C GLN A 37 35.43 11.83 18.17
N PRO A 38 34.34 11.04 18.25
CA PRO A 38 34.04 10.33 19.49
C PRO A 38 35.22 9.40 19.82
N ALA A 39 35.66 9.46 21.08
CA ALA A 39 36.75 8.63 21.58
C ALA A 39 36.45 7.13 21.33
N PRO A 40 37.48 6.30 21.09
CA PRO A 40 37.30 4.85 20.99
C PRO A 40 36.74 4.33 22.30
N THR A 41 35.60 3.66 22.23
CA THR A 41 35.05 2.90 23.36
C THR A 41 36.08 1.85 23.80
N PRO A 42 36.35 1.71 25.12
CA PRO A 42 37.12 0.57 25.61
C PRO A 42 36.39 -0.73 25.25
N PRO A 43 37.10 -1.81 24.92
CA PRO A 43 36.45 -3.08 24.61
C PRO A 43 35.65 -3.54 25.84
N LEU A 44 34.36 -3.81 25.65
CA LEU A 44 33.58 -4.54 26.63
C LEU A 44 34.27 -5.88 26.89
N ALA A 45 34.65 -6.11 28.15
CA ALA A 45 35.09 -7.41 28.61
C ALA A 45 33.99 -8.44 28.29
N SER A 46 34.38 -9.52 27.59
CA SER A 46 33.48 -10.64 27.32
C SER A 46 33.03 -11.26 28.65
N PRO A 47 31.72 -11.48 28.89
CA PRO A 47 31.30 -12.28 30.03
C PRO A 47 31.74 -13.72 29.81
N SER A 48 32.58 -14.23 30.70
CA SER A 48 32.94 -15.64 30.79
C SER A 48 31.69 -16.48 31.04
N LEU A 49 31.41 -17.41 30.11
CA LEU A 49 30.34 -18.40 30.23
C LEU A 49 30.55 -19.27 31.48
N PRO A 50 29.53 -19.47 32.33
CA PRO A 50 29.60 -20.49 33.38
C PRO A 50 29.57 -21.88 32.75
N SER A 51 30.45 -22.75 33.26
CA SER A 51 30.57 -24.16 32.88
C SER A 51 29.25 -24.92 33.09
N ARG A 52 28.83 -25.64 32.04
CA ARG A 52 27.67 -26.52 32.03
C ARG A 52 27.86 -27.68 33.01
N PRO A 53 26.87 -28.00 33.88
CA PRO A 53 26.84 -29.31 34.52
C PRO A 53 26.34 -30.35 33.51
N GLU A 54 27.13 -31.39 33.30
CA GLU A 54 26.70 -32.62 32.64
C GLU A 54 25.66 -33.36 33.50
N GLY A 55 24.61 -33.85 32.84
CA GLY A 55 23.85 -35.02 33.29
C GLY A 55 22.64 -34.77 34.19
N VAL A 56 21.44 -34.73 33.58
CA VAL A 56 20.39 -35.73 33.86
C VAL A 56 19.64 -36.01 32.56
N SER A 57 19.75 -37.26 32.11
CA SER A 57 18.95 -37.85 31.05
C SER A 57 17.51 -37.98 31.56
N GLY A 58 16.60 -37.16 31.02
CA GLY A 58 15.16 -37.31 31.18
C GLY A 58 14.57 -37.59 29.80
N SER A 59 14.10 -38.82 29.58
CA SER A 59 13.41 -39.24 28.37
C SER A 59 12.11 -38.43 28.20
N ALA A 60 12.12 -37.42 27.35
CA ALA A 60 10.90 -36.80 26.85
C ALA A 60 10.35 -37.66 25.71
N SER A 61 9.13 -38.19 25.89
CA SER A 61 8.40 -38.96 24.89
C SER A 61 8.25 -38.19 23.56
N PRO A 62 8.22 -38.87 22.40
CA PRO A 62 8.20 -38.26 21.07
C PRO A 62 6.79 -37.88 20.64
N PHE A 63 6.03 -37.22 21.51
CA PHE A 63 4.73 -36.65 21.12
C PHE A 63 4.97 -35.23 20.65
N GLY A 64 5.25 -35.11 19.34
CA GLY A 64 5.23 -33.85 18.64
C GLY A 64 3.89 -33.16 18.91
N ALA A 65 3.94 -32.04 19.63
CA ALA A 65 2.85 -31.08 19.58
C ALA A 65 2.60 -30.78 18.10
N PRO A 66 1.35 -30.80 17.61
CA PRO A 66 1.09 -30.40 16.23
C PRO A 66 1.63 -28.97 16.09
N THR A 67 2.67 -28.81 15.28
CA THR A 67 3.12 -27.47 14.87
C THR A 67 1.91 -26.81 14.24
N GLN A 68 1.32 -25.85 14.94
CA GLN A 68 0.18 -25.10 14.47
C GLN A 68 0.59 -24.49 13.13
N GLN A 69 -0.01 -24.98 12.05
CA GLN A 69 0.34 -24.55 10.70
C GLN A 69 0.01 -23.06 10.63
N ALA A 70 1.03 -22.23 10.38
CA ALA A 70 0.82 -20.79 10.34
C ALA A 70 -0.13 -20.46 9.17
N GLY A 71 -1.20 -19.72 9.43
CA GLY A 71 -2.19 -19.33 8.43
C GLY A 71 -2.34 -17.82 8.31
N LEU A 72 -3.38 -17.37 7.61
CA LEU A 72 -3.71 -15.95 7.51
C LEU A 72 -4.01 -15.33 8.88
N ASN A 73 -3.20 -14.35 9.27
CA ASN A 73 -3.37 -13.59 10.52
C ASN A 73 -3.35 -12.08 10.32
N VAL A 74 -2.71 -11.61 9.24
CA VAL A 74 -2.51 -10.18 8.98
C VAL A 74 -3.27 -9.77 7.71
N VAL A 75 -3.92 -8.61 7.74
CA VAL A 75 -4.40 -7.95 6.52
C VAL A 75 -3.68 -6.63 6.37
N VAL A 76 -3.00 -6.46 5.25
CA VAL A 76 -2.30 -5.25 4.89
C VAL A 76 -3.21 -4.42 3.99
N LEU A 77 -3.66 -3.29 4.50
CA LEU A 77 -4.53 -2.36 3.78
C LEU A 77 -3.70 -1.24 3.16
N ASP A 78 -3.96 -1.01 1.88
CA ASP A 78 -3.28 0.02 1.11
C ASP A 78 -4.30 1.04 0.61
N PRO A 79 -4.51 2.16 1.31
CA PRO A 79 -5.24 3.28 0.75
C PRO A 79 -4.37 3.89 -0.37
N ALA A 80 -4.82 3.74 -1.61
CA ALA A 80 -4.05 4.15 -2.78
C ALA A 80 -3.76 5.66 -2.81
N HIS A 81 -2.77 6.06 -3.60
CA HIS A 81 -2.40 7.48 -3.81
C HIS A 81 -1.96 8.18 -2.51
N GLY A 82 -1.99 9.52 -2.50
CA GLY A 82 -1.64 10.39 -1.39
C GLY A 82 -0.66 11.50 -1.79
N GLY A 83 -0.41 12.44 -0.87
CA GLY A 83 0.53 13.53 -1.07
C GLY A 83 0.16 14.39 -2.28
N THR A 84 1.06 14.47 -3.25
CA THR A 84 0.84 15.20 -4.51
C THR A 84 0.03 14.42 -5.54
N ASP A 85 -0.18 13.12 -5.32
CA ASP A 85 -1.02 12.28 -6.16
C ASP A 85 -2.42 12.16 -5.54
N PRO A 86 -3.43 12.89 -6.03
CA PRO A 86 -4.76 12.82 -5.46
C PRO A 86 -5.53 11.57 -5.89
N GLY A 87 -5.01 10.80 -6.86
CA GLY A 87 -5.77 9.83 -7.63
C GLY A 87 -6.84 10.49 -8.51
N ALA A 88 -7.93 9.77 -8.77
CA ALA A 88 -9.09 10.26 -9.48
C ALA A 88 -9.70 11.49 -8.78
N ARG A 89 -10.21 12.42 -9.61
CA ARG A 89 -10.84 13.66 -9.15
C ARG A 89 -12.30 13.69 -9.58
N GLY A 90 -13.18 13.95 -8.63
CA GLY A 90 -14.62 14.10 -8.85
C GLY A 90 -15.07 15.56 -8.91
N THR A 91 -16.38 15.75 -8.97
CA THR A 91 -17.00 17.07 -8.78
C THR A 91 -16.78 17.56 -7.35
N GLY A 92 -16.94 18.88 -7.11
CA GLY A 92 -16.89 19.43 -5.74
C GLY A 92 -15.54 19.32 -5.01
N GLY A 93 -14.45 18.96 -5.70
CA GLY A 93 -13.13 18.80 -5.09
C GLY A 93 -12.84 17.42 -4.51
N ILE A 94 -13.67 16.42 -4.79
CA ILE A 94 -13.45 15.03 -4.41
C ILE A 94 -12.08 14.54 -4.90
N ARG A 95 -11.32 13.92 -4.01
CA ARG A 95 -10.04 13.26 -4.28
C ARG A 95 -10.10 11.82 -3.82
N GLU A 96 -9.78 10.89 -4.70
CA GLU A 96 -9.71 9.46 -4.39
C GLU A 96 -8.87 9.20 -3.14
N SER A 97 -7.66 9.76 -3.08
CA SER A 97 -6.71 9.62 -1.96
C SER A 97 -7.29 9.89 -0.56
N GLU A 98 -8.24 10.83 -0.44
CA GLU A 98 -8.91 11.16 0.81
C GLU A 98 -10.00 10.13 1.14
N ILE A 99 -10.83 9.77 0.16
CA ILE A 99 -11.94 8.85 0.38
C ILE A 99 -11.42 7.43 0.66
N VAL A 100 -10.39 6.96 -0.05
CA VAL A 100 -9.81 5.63 0.22
C VAL A 100 -9.20 5.54 1.63
N LEU A 101 -8.70 6.66 2.18
CA LEU A 101 -8.23 6.71 3.57
C LEU A 101 -9.39 6.51 4.55
N ASP A 102 -10.53 7.18 4.31
CA ASP A 102 -11.73 7.03 5.13
C ASP A 102 -12.34 5.61 5.03
N PHE A 103 -12.32 5.01 3.84
CA PHE A 103 -12.77 3.62 3.64
C PHE A 103 -11.88 2.66 4.42
N VAL A 104 -10.56 2.81 4.35
CA VAL A 104 -9.61 1.93 5.03
C VAL A 104 -9.81 1.93 6.55
N ILE A 105 -10.18 3.06 7.16
CA ILE A 105 -10.51 3.12 8.60
C ILE A 105 -11.68 2.18 8.94
N GLN A 106 -12.72 2.15 8.10
CA GLN A 106 -13.86 1.27 8.31
C GLN A 106 -13.53 -0.21 8.05
N VAL A 107 -12.78 -0.48 6.99
CA VAL A 107 -12.32 -1.84 6.64
C VAL A 107 -11.43 -2.40 7.76
N ARG A 108 -10.51 -1.59 8.27
CA ARG A 108 -9.66 -1.92 9.42
C ARG A 108 -10.49 -2.35 10.62
N ARG A 109 -11.48 -1.52 11.01
CA ARG A 109 -12.36 -1.84 12.14
C ARG A 109 -13.11 -3.16 11.93
N ALA A 110 -13.64 -3.40 10.74
CA ALA A 110 -14.35 -4.63 10.42
C ALA A 110 -13.44 -5.86 10.50
N LEU A 111 -12.19 -5.75 10.03
CA LEU A 111 -11.19 -6.81 10.09
C LEU A 111 -10.70 -7.11 11.51
N GLU A 112 -10.45 -6.08 12.31
CA GLU A 112 -10.05 -6.23 13.72
C GLU A 112 -11.15 -6.94 14.52
N LEU A 113 -12.43 -6.67 14.23
CA LEU A 113 -13.57 -7.39 14.82
C LEU A 113 -13.64 -8.88 14.41
N GLN A 114 -13.07 -9.24 13.26
CA GLN A 114 -12.89 -10.65 12.82
C GLN A 114 -11.60 -11.28 13.39
N GLY A 115 -10.85 -10.56 14.23
CA GLY A 115 -9.64 -11.05 14.88
C GLY A 115 -8.38 -11.00 14.02
N PHE A 116 -8.36 -10.22 12.94
CA PHE A 116 -7.16 -9.98 12.15
C PHE A 116 -6.30 -8.87 12.76
N GLN A 117 -4.98 -9.01 12.63
CA GLN A 117 -4.08 -7.87 12.78
C GLN A 117 -4.12 -7.05 11.49
N VAL A 118 -4.22 -5.73 11.60
CA VAL A 118 -4.29 -4.83 10.44
C VAL A 118 -3.07 -3.92 10.40
N VAL A 119 -2.39 -3.93 9.26
CA VAL A 119 -1.26 -3.02 8.95
C VAL A 119 -1.71 -2.13 7.80
N GLN A 120 -1.38 -0.83 7.84
CA GLN A 120 -1.71 0.11 6.77
C GLN A 120 -0.42 0.61 6.13
N THR A 121 -0.38 0.77 4.80
CA THR A 121 0.79 1.32 4.09
C THR A 121 0.99 2.82 4.34
N ARG A 122 -0.10 3.54 4.64
CA ARG A 122 -0.11 4.92 5.13
C ARG A 122 -1.32 5.15 6.04
N GLN A 123 -1.24 6.18 6.88
CA GLN A 123 -2.31 6.56 7.81
C GLN A 123 -2.74 8.02 7.65
N GLY A 124 -1.99 8.81 6.90
CA GLY A 124 -2.31 10.19 6.54
C GLY A 124 -2.18 10.41 5.05
N ASN A 125 -1.85 11.65 4.67
CA ASN A 125 -1.72 12.05 3.28
C ASN A 125 -0.32 11.78 2.69
N GLU A 126 0.39 10.76 3.16
CA GLU A 126 1.66 10.36 2.57
C GLU A 126 1.43 9.65 1.23
N ASN A 127 2.43 9.62 0.35
CA ASN A 127 2.41 8.76 -0.84
C ASN A 127 3.58 7.77 -0.82
N PRO A 128 3.45 6.63 -0.12
CA PRO A 128 4.46 5.58 -0.20
C PRO A 128 4.64 5.12 -1.64
N SER A 129 5.88 4.83 -2.04
CA SER A 129 6.14 4.29 -3.38
C SER A 129 5.50 2.90 -3.52
N PHE A 130 5.33 2.43 -4.76
CA PHE A 130 4.83 1.07 -5.00
C PHE A 130 5.72 -0.01 -4.33
N ASP A 131 7.02 0.25 -4.24
CA ASP A 131 7.96 -0.68 -3.63
C ASP A 131 7.86 -0.61 -2.09
N ASP A 132 7.63 0.56 -1.48
CA ASP A 132 7.36 0.68 -0.03
C ASP A 132 6.05 -0.01 0.37
N ARG A 133 5.01 0.12 -0.45
CA ARG A 133 3.70 -0.54 -0.24
C ARG A 133 3.86 -2.06 -0.23
N SER A 134 4.55 -2.59 -1.24
CA SER A 134 4.81 -4.03 -1.32
C SER A 134 5.80 -4.52 -0.26
N ALA A 135 6.82 -3.74 0.09
CA ALA A 135 7.73 -4.06 1.20
C ALA A 135 6.98 -4.20 2.53
N THR A 136 6.00 -3.32 2.79
CA THR A 136 5.14 -3.40 3.99
C THR A 136 4.40 -4.73 4.05
N ALA A 137 3.86 -5.20 2.92
CA ALA A 137 3.16 -6.48 2.81
C ALA A 137 4.10 -7.68 2.96
N ASN A 138 5.23 -7.65 2.26
CA ASN A 138 6.19 -8.75 2.18
C ASN A 138 6.94 -8.98 3.49
N ALA A 139 6.98 -7.98 4.37
CA ALA A 139 7.50 -8.13 5.73
C ALA A 139 6.58 -8.95 6.65
N GLN A 140 5.33 -9.21 6.25
CA GLN A 140 4.35 -9.91 7.07
C GLN A 140 4.24 -11.38 6.67
N ARG A 141 4.47 -12.29 7.62
CA ARG A 141 4.20 -13.72 7.41
C ARG A 141 2.70 -13.99 7.58
N GLY A 142 2.07 -14.61 6.58
CA GLY A 142 0.65 -14.94 6.65
C GLY A 142 -0.25 -13.73 6.50
N ALA A 143 0.07 -12.89 5.53
CA ALA A 143 -0.72 -11.72 5.19
C ALA A 143 -1.51 -11.91 3.90
N VAL A 144 -2.62 -11.18 3.78
CA VAL A 144 -3.15 -10.77 2.47
C VAL A 144 -3.00 -9.27 2.30
N PHE A 145 -2.87 -8.82 1.05
CA PHE A 145 -2.78 -7.41 0.70
C PHE A 145 -4.04 -6.95 -0.03
N VAL A 146 -4.62 -5.83 0.41
CA VAL A 146 -5.82 -5.24 -0.18
C VAL A 146 -5.53 -3.77 -0.46
N THR A 147 -5.43 -3.41 -1.73
CA THR A 147 -5.35 -1.99 -2.14
C THR A 147 -6.72 -1.46 -2.51
N LEU A 148 -7.08 -0.30 -1.99
CA LEU A 148 -8.39 0.32 -2.19
C LEU A 148 -8.24 1.55 -3.09
N HIS A 149 -9.08 1.59 -4.11
CA HIS A 149 -9.11 2.59 -5.16
C HIS A 149 -10.53 3.07 -5.42
N ILE A 150 -10.66 4.25 -6.02
CA ILE A 150 -11.92 4.76 -6.56
C ILE A 150 -11.71 5.21 -7.99
N SER A 151 -12.42 4.56 -8.91
CA SER A 151 -12.27 4.83 -10.33
C SER A 151 -12.82 6.21 -10.71
N SER A 152 -12.33 6.77 -11.80
CA SER A 152 -12.99 7.87 -12.53
C SER A 152 -14.06 7.39 -13.51
N THR A 153 -14.21 6.08 -13.68
CA THR A 153 -15.10 5.47 -14.66
C THR A 153 -15.93 4.33 -14.05
N GLY A 154 -16.82 3.77 -14.85
CA GLY A 154 -17.74 2.71 -14.43
C GLY A 154 -19.03 3.26 -13.83
N LEU A 155 -20.00 2.36 -13.64
CA LEU A 155 -21.32 2.70 -13.11
C LEU A 155 -21.21 3.09 -11.62
N PRO A 156 -21.62 4.31 -11.21
CA PRO A 156 -21.63 4.70 -9.80
C PRO A 156 -22.43 3.71 -8.95
N GLY A 157 -21.93 3.43 -7.74
CA GLY A 157 -22.55 2.47 -6.82
C GLY A 157 -22.15 1.01 -7.05
N THR A 158 -21.20 0.74 -7.94
CA THR A 158 -20.65 -0.61 -8.19
C THR A 158 -19.23 -0.76 -7.66
N VAL A 159 -18.80 -1.99 -7.37
CA VAL A 159 -17.45 -2.31 -6.89
C VAL A 159 -16.90 -3.51 -7.65
N ARG A 160 -15.63 -3.44 -8.04
CA ARG A 160 -14.91 -4.50 -8.74
C ARG A 160 -13.66 -4.90 -7.96
N VAL A 161 -13.35 -6.19 -7.99
CA VAL A 161 -12.12 -6.74 -7.44
C VAL A 161 -11.26 -7.21 -8.60
N TYR A 162 -10.02 -6.74 -8.62
CA TYR A 162 -9.00 -7.17 -9.54
C TYR A 162 -7.96 -8.01 -8.83
N VAL A 163 -7.51 -9.06 -9.51
CA VAL A 163 -6.24 -9.73 -9.22
C VAL A 163 -5.26 -9.44 -10.35
N ASN A 164 -3.97 -9.58 -10.07
CA ASN A 164 -2.96 -9.38 -11.10
C ASN A 164 -3.18 -10.37 -12.25
N SER A 165 -3.05 -9.90 -13.48
CA SER A 165 -3.11 -10.73 -14.70
C SER A 165 -2.06 -11.85 -14.68
N ASP A 166 -2.39 -12.99 -15.29
CA ASP A 166 -1.52 -14.16 -15.29
C ASP A 166 -0.13 -13.83 -15.85
N LEU A 167 0.87 -13.92 -14.97
CA LEU A 167 2.28 -13.84 -15.33
C LEU A 167 2.73 -15.25 -15.76
N PRO A 168 3.51 -15.39 -16.85
CA PRO A 168 4.11 -16.68 -17.18
C PRO A 168 4.85 -17.24 -15.95
N PRO A 169 4.77 -18.57 -15.70
CA PRO A 169 5.49 -19.19 -14.59
C PRO A 169 6.98 -18.85 -14.64
N VAL A 170 7.55 -18.48 -13.48
CA VAL A 170 8.99 -18.31 -13.35
C VAL A 170 9.61 -19.69 -13.18
N ALA A 171 10.29 -20.17 -14.23
CA ALA A 171 11.16 -21.34 -14.14
C ALA A 171 12.59 -20.84 -13.92
N ASP A 172 12.96 -20.55 -12.67
CA ASP A 172 14.37 -20.36 -12.32
C ASP A 172 14.87 -21.58 -11.54
N SER A 173 16.08 -22.01 -11.87
CA SER A 173 16.70 -23.23 -11.35
C SER A 173 17.34 -23.02 -9.97
N ASN A 174 17.36 -21.79 -9.45
CA ASN A 174 18.05 -21.42 -8.23
C ASN A 174 17.08 -21.19 -7.06
N GLY A 175 15.77 -21.26 -7.31
CA GLY A 175 14.73 -21.06 -6.30
C GLY A 175 14.55 -19.59 -5.89
N LEU A 176 15.00 -18.65 -6.72
CA LEU A 176 14.75 -17.22 -6.54
C LEU A 176 13.53 -16.81 -7.38
N ILE A 177 12.86 -15.74 -7.01
CA ILE A 177 11.79 -15.18 -7.84
C ILE A 177 12.21 -13.75 -8.17
N PRO A 178 12.29 -13.36 -9.45
CA PRO A 178 12.49 -11.96 -9.82
C PRO A 178 11.47 -11.06 -9.10
N TRP A 179 11.93 -9.94 -8.57
CA TRP A 179 11.12 -9.03 -7.75
C TRP A 179 9.79 -8.64 -8.42
N ASP A 180 9.82 -8.38 -9.72
CA ASP A 180 8.65 -8.05 -10.55
C ASP A 180 7.69 -9.22 -10.80
N ARG A 181 8.03 -10.41 -10.31
CA ARG A 181 7.25 -11.66 -10.37
C ARG A 181 6.87 -12.19 -8.99
N ALA A 182 7.10 -11.43 -7.92
CA ALA A 182 6.85 -11.86 -6.55
C ALA A 182 5.41 -12.38 -6.32
N GLN A 183 4.45 -11.88 -7.11
CA GLN A 183 3.04 -12.27 -7.02
C GLN A 183 2.70 -13.61 -7.67
N ALA A 184 3.54 -14.12 -8.58
CA ALA A 184 3.24 -15.30 -9.39
C ALA A 184 2.83 -16.55 -8.57
N PRO A 185 3.50 -16.89 -7.45
CA PRO A 185 3.11 -18.05 -6.63
C PRO A 185 1.73 -17.90 -5.98
N PHE A 186 1.25 -16.66 -5.81
CA PHE A 186 0.03 -16.38 -5.06
C PHE A 186 -1.17 -16.10 -5.94
N LEU A 187 -1.07 -16.21 -7.27
CA LEU A 187 -2.18 -15.88 -8.18
C LEU A 187 -3.41 -16.77 -7.95
N GLY A 188 -3.23 -18.07 -7.68
CA GLY A 188 -4.33 -18.97 -7.35
C GLY A 188 -5.05 -18.55 -6.07
N LEU A 189 -4.30 -18.32 -4.99
CA LEU A 189 -4.82 -17.84 -3.71
C LEU A 189 -5.47 -16.46 -3.82
N SER A 190 -4.89 -15.56 -4.63
CA SER A 190 -5.43 -14.23 -4.89
C SER A 190 -6.77 -14.30 -5.59
N ARG A 191 -6.92 -15.21 -6.58
CA ARG A 191 -8.23 -15.48 -7.23
C ARG A 191 -9.26 -15.99 -6.24
N THR A 192 -8.92 -16.99 -5.44
CA THR A 192 -9.84 -17.53 -4.41
C THR A 192 -10.27 -16.45 -3.42
N PHE A 193 -9.33 -15.64 -2.93
CA PHE A 193 -9.66 -14.53 -2.04
C PHE A 193 -10.52 -13.47 -2.74
N GLY A 194 -10.16 -13.11 -3.97
CA GLY A 194 -10.87 -12.13 -4.78
C GLY A 194 -12.29 -12.54 -5.10
N ASP A 195 -12.54 -13.81 -5.46
CA ASP A 195 -13.89 -14.32 -5.73
C ASP A 195 -14.78 -14.29 -4.47
N LEU A 196 -14.21 -14.62 -3.30
CA LEU A 196 -14.94 -14.53 -2.04
C LEU A 196 -15.36 -13.10 -1.72
N VAL A 197 -14.46 -12.13 -1.91
CA VAL A 197 -14.76 -10.70 -1.69
C VAL A 197 -15.74 -10.18 -2.75
N GLN A 198 -15.51 -10.50 -4.03
CA GLN A 198 -16.35 -10.04 -5.13
C GLN A 198 -17.78 -10.57 -5.02
N GLY A 199 -17.96 -11.86 -4.68
CA GLY A 199 -19.30 -12.43 -4.52
C GLY A 199 -20.12 -11.75 -3.41
N LEU A 200 -19.46 -11.34 -2.32
CA LEU A 200 -20.10 -10.56 -1.25
C LEU A 200 -20.43 -9.13 -1.70
N LEU A 201 -19.53 -8.50 -2.46
CA LEU A 201 -19.76 -7.18 -3.06
C LEU A 201 -20.92 -7.20 -4.05
N ALA A 202 -21.02 -8.23 -4.90
CA ALA A 202 -22.09 -8.40 -5.89
C ALA A 202 -23.48 -8.47 -5.23
N GLN A 203 -23.59 -9.19 -4.12
CA GLN A 203 -24.82 -9.27 -3.33
C GLN A 203 -25.24 -7.92 -2.75
N ARG A 204 -24.27 -7.06 -2.43
CA ARG A 204 -24.51 -5.77 -1.76
C ARG A 204 -24.71 -4.62 -2.73
N PHE A 205 -23.96 -4.60 -3.82
CA PHE A 205 -23.84 -3.48 -4.76
C PHE A 205 -24.33 -3.91 -6.14
N LYS A 206 -25.65 -3.74 -6.36
CA LYS A 206 -26.31 -4.16 -7.61
C LYS A 206 -25.60 -3.58 -8.84
N GLY A 207 -25.28 -4.45 -9.79
CA GLY A 207 -24.56 -4.08 -11.02
C GLY A 207 -23.04 -4.26 -10.94
N SER A 208 -22.52 -4.67 -9.77
CA SER A 208 -21.15 -5.17 -9.64
C SER A 208 -21.01 -6.55 -10.31
N PRO A 209 -19.82 -6.90 -10.84
CA PRO A 209 -19.56 -8.24 -11.38
C PRO A 209 -19.75 -9.34 -10.33
N GLU A 210 -20.10 -10.55 -10.78
CA GLU A 210 -20.28 -11.71 -9.88
C GLU A 210 -18.94 -12.40 -9.53
N THR A 211 -17.90 -12.21 -10.36
CA THR A 211 -16.61 -12.89 -10.23
C THR A 211 -15.46 -11.90 -10.32
N VAL A 212 -14.32 -12.25 -9.74
CA VAL A 212 -13.11 -11.42 -9.79
C VAL A 212 -12.65 -11.21 -11.24
N GLU A 213 -12.14 -10.02 -11.55
CA GLU A 213 -11.55 -9.69 -12.85
C GLU A 213 -10.02 -9.72 -12.78
N THR A 214 -9.37 -9.80 -13.94
CA THR A 214 -7.89 -9.71 -14.03
C THR A 214 -7.48 -8.38 -14.63
N ALA A 215 -6.47 -7.74 -14.05
CA ALA A 215 -5.89 -6.51 -14.57
C ALA A 215 -4.41 -6.40 -14.18
N SER A 216 -3.62 -5.66 -14.97
CA SER A 216 -2.23 -5.36 -14.63
C SER A 216 -2.16 -4.22 -13.61
N VAL A 217 -2.41 -4.54 -12.33
CA VAL A 217 -2.35 -3.56 -11.23
C VAL A 217 -0.92 -3.49 -10.69
N ARG A 218 -0.29 -2.31 -10.79
CA ARG A 218 1.13 -2.11 -10.44
C ARG A 218 1.45 -2.46 -8.97
N GLN A 219 0.54 -2.14 -8.07
CA GLN A 219 0.63 -2.37 -6.62
C GLN A 219 0.69 -3.86 -6.30
N LEU A 220 -0.02 -4.69 -7.08
CA LEU A 220 -0.10 -6.13 -6.83
C LEU A 220 1.14 -6.87 -7.32
N ARG A 221 1.82 -6.36 -8.35
CA ARG A 221 2.87 -7.09 -9.09
C ARG A 221 4.04 -7.57 -8.22
N THR A 222 4.48 -6.73 -7.27
CA THR A 222 5.66 -6.98 -6.43
C THR A 222 5.30 -7.43 -5.02
N THR A 223 4.03 -7.77 -4.78
CA THR A 223 3.56 -8.30 -3.50
C THR A 223 3.73 -9.83 -3.49
N ALA A 224 4.37 -10.37 -2.46
CA ALA A 224 4.66 -11.79 -2.23
C ALA A 224 3.66 -12.39 -1.22
N ALA A 225 2.37 -12.19 -1.47
CA ALA A 225 1.26 -12.62 -0.63
C ALA A 225 -0.04 -12.58 -1.45
N PRO A 226 -1.09 -13.36 -1.11
CA PRO A 226 -2.37 -13.25 -1.81
C PRO A 226 -2.87 -11.80 -1.78
N ALA A 227 -3.19 -11.23 -2.94
CA ALA A 227 -3.52 -9.82 -3.02
C ALA A 227 -4.60 -9.48 -4.03
N ILE A 228 -5.38 -8.46 -3.68
CA ILE A 228 -6.47 -7.94 -4.49
C ILE A 228 -6.43 -6.41 -4.54
N ALA A 229 -6.96 -5.85 -5.62
CA ALA A 229 -7.31 -4.44 -5.71
C ALA A 229 -8.82 -4.30 -5.73
N VAL A 230 -9.37 -3.47 -4.84
CA VAL A 230 -10.80 -3.19 -4.74
C VAL A 230 -11.04 -1.81 -5.32
N GLU A 231 -11.75 -1.77 -6.45
CA GLU A 231 -12.07 -0.57 -7.22
C GLU A 231 -13.53 -0.18 -7.01
N ILE A 232 -13.79 0.93 -6.33
CA ILE A 232 -15.13 1.49 -6.18
C ILE A 232 -15.41 2.41 -7.37
N SER A 233 -16.53 2.20 -8.07
CA SER A 233 -17.00 3.12 -9.11
C SER A 233 -18.06 4.06 -8.53
N SER A 234 -17.92 5.37 -8.67
CA SER A 234 -16.75 6.11 -9.16
C SER A 234 -16.76 7.51 -8.54
N VAL A 235 -15.69 8.29 -8.71
CA VAL A 235 -15.66 9.70 -8.28
C VAL A 235 -16.63 10.61 -9.06
N THR A 236 -17.31 10.10 -10.09
CA THR A 236 -18.32 10.84 -10.86
C THR A 236 -19.69 10.75 -10.20
N VAL A 237 -19.77 11.29 -8.99
CA VAL A 237 -21.02 11.47 -8.22
C VAL A 237 -21.34 12.96 -8.09
N GLU A 238 -22.62 13.29 -7.87
CA GLU A 238 -23.04 14.66 -7.57
C GLU A 238 -22.75 15.02 -6.11
N ASP A 239 -22.94 14.06 -5.20
CA ASP A 239 -22.69 14.20 -3.77
C ASP A 239 -21.69 13.14 -3.28
N ARG A 240 -20.63 13.58 -2.60
CA ARG A 240 -19.64 12.69 -1.96
C ARG A 240 -20.31 11.69 -1.02
N ALA A 241 -21.40 12.06 -0.36
CA ALA A 241 -22.13 11.19 0.55
C ALA A 241 -22.60 9.89 -0.12
N ASP A 242 -22.76 9.86 -1.45
CA ASP A 242 -23.05 8.64 -2.20
C ASP A 242 -21.94 7.60 -2.07
N LEU A 243 -20.67 8.04 -2.16
CA LEU A 243 -19.51 7.17 -1.95
C LEU A 243 -19.37 6.78 -0.47
N ASP A 244 -19.51 7.74 0.45
CA ASP A 244 -19.37 7.47 1.88
C ASP A 244 -20.36 6.40 2.38
N ARG A 245 -21.58 6.37 1.81
CA ARG A 245 -22.61 5.36 2.10
C ARG A 245 -22.22 3.94 1.65
N MET A 246 -21.26 3.78 0.75
CA MET A 246 -20.78 2.47 0.31
C MET A 246 -19.78 1.84 1.29
N ALA A 247 -19.04 2.66 2.05
CA ALA A 247 -17.92 2.21 2.89
C ALA A 247 -18.26 1.06 3.86
N PRO A 248 -19.40 1.07 4.60
CA PRO A 248 -19.74 -0.05 5.49
C PRO A 248 -19.94 -1.37 4.76
N GLY A 249 -20.52 -1.34 3.55
CA GLY A 249 -20.74 -2.54 2.74
C GLY A 249 -19.45 -3.11 2.17
N VAL A 250 -18.52 -2.23 1.75
CA VAL A 250 -17.18 -2.63 1.30
C VAL A 250 -16.38 -3.23 2.46
N ALA A 251 -16.43 -2.61 3.64
CA ALA A 251 -15.78 -3.10 4.84
C ALA A 251 -16.28 -4.49 5.27
N ASP A 252 -17.60 -4.71 5.29
CA ASP A 252 -18.19 -6.02 5.61
C ASP A 252 -17.74 -7.09 4.62
N ALA A 253 -17.80 -6.80 3.31
CA ALA A 253 -17.43 -7.75 2.27
C ALA A 253 -15.95 -8.17 2.37
N ILE A 254 -15.03 -7.22 2.55
CA ILE A 254 -13.60 -7.52 2.72
C ILE A 254 -13.36 -8.33 3.99
N ALA A 255 -13.97 -7.94 5.11
CA ALA A 255 -13.75 -8.61 6.40
C ALA A 255 -14.27 -10.05 6.40
N ARG A 256 -15.48 -10.28 5.89
CA ARG A 256 -16.08 -11.61 5.76
C ARG A 256 -15.38 -12.46 4.70
N GLY A 257 -14.95 -11.85 3.60
CA GLY A 257 -14.14 -12.50 2.58
C GLY A 257 -12.81 -13.00 3.17
N ALA A 258 -12.11 -12.18 3.95
CA ALA A 258 -10.87 -12.56 4.63
C ALA A 258 -11.11 -13.68 5.67
N ALA A 259 -12.16 -13.58 6.48
CA ALA A 259 -12.53 -14.61 7.45
C ALA A 259 -12.84 -15.96 6.78
N THR A 260 -13.54 -15.94 5.65
CA THR A 260 -13.88 -17.14 4.87
C THR A 260 -12.65 -17.71 4.15
N PHE A 261 -11.75 -16.85 3.70
CA PHE A 261 -10.51 -17.24 3.02
C PHE A 261 -9.44 -17.81 3.96
N LYS A 262 -9.40 -17.38 5.21
CA LYS A 262 -8.42 -17.78 6.23
C LYS A 262 -8.05 -19.28 6.25
N PRO A 263 -8.99 -20.24 6.26
CA PRO A 263 -8.66 -21.67 6.25
C PRO A 263 -7.98 -22.16 4.96
N SER A 264 -8.13 -21.44 3.84
CA SER A 264 -7.52 -21.80 2.55
C SER A 264 -6.06 -21.37 2.45
N TYR A 265 -5.61 -20.41 3.26
CA TYR A 265 -4.23 -19.93 3.24
C TYR A 265 -3.40 -20.58 4.34
N VAL A 266 -2.68 -21.62 3.94
CA VAL A 266 -1.85 -22.43 4.81
C VAL A 266 -0.38 -22.22 4.45
N ILE A 267 0.42 -21.72 5.39
CA ILE A 267 1.84 -21.46 5.18
C ILE A 267 2.63 -22.72 5.54
N PRO A 268 3.47 -23.24 4.63
CA PRO A 268 4.35 -24.34 4.94
C PRO A 268 5.26 -24.02 6.15
N SER A 269 5.52 -25.04 6.98
CA SER A 269 6.47 -24.95 8.09
C SER A 269 7.93 -24.86 7.62
N SER A 270 8.20 -25.16 6.33
CA SER A 270 9.53 -25.11 5.71
C SER A 270 9.76 -23.78 4.98
N PRO A 271 10.85 -23.03 5.29
CA PRO A 271 11.13 -21.72 4.67
C PRO A 271 11.33 -21.72 3.15
N LYS A 272 11.59 -22.89 2.54
CA LYS A 272 11.82 -23.05 1.09
C LYS A 272 10.58 -23.43 0.30
N ALA A 273 9.47 -23.72 0.95
CA ALA A 273 8.23 -24.11 0.26
C ALA A 273 7.37 -22.86 0.04
N LEU A 274 7.14 -22.53 -1.22
CA LEU A 274 6.09 -21.60 -1.61
C LEU A 274 4.72 -22.27 -1.34
N PRO A 275 3.68 -21.49 -0.97
CA PRO A 275 2.34 -22.02 -0.72
C PRO A 275 1.65 -22.54 -1.98
#